data_AF-A0AAD5KQ41-F1
#
_entry.id   AF-A0AAD5KQ41-F1
#
_cell.length_a   1.000
_cell.length_b   1.000
_cell.length_c   1.000
_cell.angle_alpha   90.00
_cell.angle_beta   90.00
_cell.angle_gamma   90.00
#
_symmetry.space_group_name_H-M   'P 1'
#
loop_
_entity.id
_entity.type
_entity.pdbx_description
1 polymer ?
#
loop_
_entity_poly.entity_id
_entity_poly.type
_entity_poly.pdbx_seq_one_letter_code
_entity_poly.pdbx_strand_id
1 'polypeptide(L)'
;MGTRRPMDEEYIDIDDTFNQDDDAGTGGYAWEEEYKRSWDVLQEDEEGRLSSVVAQLQQQRKRRRLLKDTAVIQRGIIRHLFLIIDLSEAMNEKDLRPNRIDLTITYAKQFVIEYFDQNPISQLGIIVTRDGIAEKLTELSGNPTDHVTALETRNNVETSGEPSLQNALNLARSSMINVPSHGSKEVLIVFGALTTCDPTDIHDTVNLLQKENVRVNIVGLAAEVQICRELCNKTKGTYGIVLNEAHYKDLLFDAIPPPAIAPAKNRSNLVMMGFPRKQRENQATFCVCHSKLTTVGYICPRCRSKVCELPSDCDVCGLTLVSSPHLARSYHHLFPVENFDEIRSSNVKSMHCFSCLIPFDKTDTGTITTTAASTSSGQYSCPKCKQEFCMDCDIFVHEVLHNCPGCWSIASKSQNKNKT
;
A
#
# COMPACT_ATOMS: atom_id res chain seq x y z
N MET A 1 0.21 26.09 -10.53
CA MET A 1 -0.87 25.42 -11.30
C MET A 1 -0.23 24.81 -12.53
N GLY A 2 0.16 23.54 -12.45
CA GLY A 2 0.64 22.77 -13.60
C GLY A 2 -0.51 21.93 -14.11
N THR A 3 -0.86 22.10 -15.38
CA THR A 3 -1.88 21.37 -16.11
C THR A 3 -1.55 19.88 -16.08
N ARG A 4 -2.39 19.07 -15.41
CA ARG A 4 -2.42 17.61 -15.57
C ARG A 4 -2.63 17.34 -17.06
N ARG A 5 -1.68 16.63 -17.69
CA ARG A 5 -1.97 15.99 -18.98
C ARG A 5 -3.07 14.95 -18.73
N PRO A 6 -4.10 14.84 -19.59
CA PRO A 6 -5.06 13.76 -19.50
C PRO A 6 -4.30 12.43 -19.64
N MET A 7 -4.66 11.43 -18.82
CA MET A 7 -4.36 10.05 -19.18
C MET A 7 -5.19 9.76 -20.42
N ASP A 8 -4.54 9.53 -21.55
CA ASP A 8 -5.20 8.92 -22.70
C ASP A 8 -5.55 7.49 -22.26
N GLU A 9 -6.79 7.29 -21.81
CA GLU A 9 -7.42 5.98 -21.69
C GLU A 9 -7.73 5.48 -23.10
N GLU A 10 -6.70 5.09 -23.85
CA GLU A 10 -6.89 4.10 -24.90
C GLU A 10 -7.07 2.75 -24.22
N TYR A 11 -8.31 2.49 -23.81
CA TYR A 11 -8.82 1.15 -23.62
C TYR A 11 -8.77 0.48 -24.99
N ILE A 12 -7.69 -0.25 -25.25
CA ILE A 12 -7.62 -1.16 -26.40
C ILE A 12 -8.52 -2.33 -26.02
N ASP A 13 -9.77 -2.28 -26.49
CA ASP A 13 -10.64 -3.43 -26.49
C ASP A 13 -10.05 -4.44 -27.48
N ILE A 14 -9.51 -5.54 -26.95
CA ILE A 14 -8.85 -6.57 -27.75
C ILE A 14 -9.86 -7.25 -28.69
N ASP A 15 -11.16 -7.15 -28.37
CA ASP A 15 -12.24 -7.70 -29.17
C ASP A 15 -12.63 -6.82 -30.38
N ASP A 16 -12.28 -5.52 -30.40
CA ASP A 16 -12.69 -4.58 -31.48
C ASP A 16 -11.66 -4.43 -32.61
N THR A 17 -10.46 -4.99 -32.47
CA THR A 17 -9.37 -4.80 -33.46
C THR A 17 -9.25 -5.89 -34.52
N PHE A 18 -10.12 -6.90 -34.53
CA PHE A 18 -10.00 -8.07 -35.42
C PHE A 18 -11.25 -8.42 -36.25
N ASN A 19 -12.26 -7.55 -36.32
CA ASN A 19 -13.50 -7.81 -37.06
C ASN A 19 -13.75 -6.83 -38.22
N GLN A 20 -12.71 -6.49 -38.99
CA GLN A 20 -12.87 -5.86 -40.31
C GLN A 20 -12.32 -6.79 -41.40
N ASP A 21 -13.01 -7.89 -41.63
CA ASP A 21 -13.08 -8.50 -42.96
C ASP A 21 -14.54 -8.87 -43.22
N ASP A 22 -15.16 -8.11 -44.13
CA ASP A 22 -16.50 -8.31 -44.64
C ASP A 22 -16.60 -9.66 -45.37
N ASP A 23 -17.37 -10.62 -44.83
CA ASP A 23 -17.93 -11.71 -45.63
C ASP A 23 -19.46 -11.62 -45.63
N ALA A 24 -19.95 -10.84 -46.58
CA ALA A 24 -21.36 -10.70 -46.89
C ALA A 24 -21.87 -11.97 -47.59
N GLY A 25 -22.45 -12.92 -46.85
CA GLY A 25 -23.28 -13.94 -47.52
C GLY A 25 -23.58 -15.25 -46.81
N THR A 26 -24.13 -15.24 -45.59
CA THR A 26 -25.20 -16.17 -45.13
C THR A 26 -25.60 -15.80 -43.70
N GLY A 27 -26.78 -15.22 -43.52
CA GLY A 27 -27.27 -14.79 -42.20
C GLY A 27 -27.74 -15.97 -41.34
N GLY A 28 -26.84 -16.47 -40.50
CA GLY A 28 -27.20 -17.09 -39.22
C GLY A 28 -27.27 -16.02 -38.13
N TYR A 29 -28.07 -16.22 -37.09
CA TYR A 29 -28.03 -15.35 -35.93
C TYR A 29 -26.66 -15.48 -35.23
N ALA A 30 -26.17 -14.43 -34.55
CA ALA A 30 -24.87 -14.46 -33.85
C ALA A 30 -24.74 -15.58 -32.78
N TRP A 31 -25.85 -16.21 -32.38
CA TRP A 31 -25.87 -17.38 -31.47
C TRP A 31 -25.87 -18.73 -32.21
N GLU A 32 -26.03 -18.74 -33.53
CA GLU A 32 -25.90 -19.89 -34.44
C GLU A 32 -24.46 -20.03 -34.98
N GLU A 33 -23.60 -19.03 -34.78
CA GLU A 33 -22.17 -19.16 -35.04
C GLU A 33 -21.55 -20.21 -34.10
N GLU A 34 -20.70 -21.08 -34.66
CA GLU A 34 -19.95 -22.07 -33.91
C GLU A 34 -19.11 -21.34 -32.85
N TYR A 35 -19.28 -21.72 -31.57
CA TYR A 35 -18.58 -21.13 -30.43
C TYR A 35 -17.06 -21.27 -30.62
N LYS A 36 -16.44 -20.26 -31.24
CA LYS A 36 -14.98 -20.12 -31.30
C LYS A 36 -14.53 -19.87 -29.88
N ARG A 37 -13.76 -20.79 -29.32
CA ARG A 37 -13.28 -20.65 -27.95
C ARG A 37 -12.31 -19.48 -27.96
N SER A 38 -12.41 -18.58 -26.98
CA SER A 38 -11.48 -17.45 -26.81
C SER A 38 -10.00 -17.87 -26.75
N TRP A 39 -9.74 -19.16 -26.52
CA TRP A 39 -8.41 -19.77 -26.47
C TRP A 39 -7.90 -20.25 -27.84
N ASP A 40 -8.76 -20.35 -28.86
CA ASP A 40 -8.36 -20.70 -30.24
C ASP A 40 -7.61 -19.56 -30.94
N VAL A 41 -7.69 -18.34 -30.39
CA VAL A 41 -6.98 -17.13 -30.87
C VAL A 41 -5.58 -17.02 -30.28
N LEU A 42 -5.27 -17.76 -29.22
CA LEU A 42 -3.93 -17.79 -28.64
C LEU A 42 -3.02 -18.63 -29.53
N GLN A 43 -2.31 -17.96 -30.46
CA GLN A 43 -1.33 -18.61 -31.32
C GLN A 43 -0.20 -19.20 -30.47
N GLU A 44 -0.01 -20.52 -30.59
CA GLU A 44 1.12 -21.23 -30.02
C GLU A 44 2.40 -20.88 -30.81
N ASP A 45 3.52 -20.67 -30.12
CA ASP A 45 4.83 -20.57 -30.78
C ASP A 45 5.15 -21.88 -31.52
N GLU A 46 6.13 -21.90 -32.45
CA GLU A 46 6.52 -23.09 -33.28
C GLU A 46 6.83 -24.38 -32.49
N GLU A 47 6.95 -24.29 -31.17
CA GLU A 47 7.22 -25.38 -30.22
C GLU A 47 5.99 -25.77 -29.37
N GLY A 48 4.80 -25.23 -29.64
CA GLY A 48 3.55 -25.54 -28.92
C GLY A 48 3.46 -24.94 -27.52
N ARG A 49 4.13 -23.80 -27.27
CA ARG A 49 4.22 -23.17 -25.93
C ARG A 49 3.66 -21.76 -25.93
N LEU A 50 2.83 -21.44 -24.94
CA LEU A 50 2.20 -20.11 -24.73
C LEU A 50 3.01 -19.18 -23.80
N SER A 51 4.27 -19.51 -23.51
CA SER A 51 5.05 -18.85 -22.44
C SER A 51 5.49 -17.43 -22.76
N SER A 52 5.70 -17.09 -24.03
CA SER A 52 6.24 -15.81 -24.48
C SER A 52 5.26 -14.65 -24.27
N VAL A 53 4.01 -14.83 -24.69
CA VAL A 53 2.92 -13.84 -24.56
C VAL A 53 2.57 -13.57 -23.10
N VAL A 54 2.51 -14.63 -22.27
CA VAL A 54 2.25 -14.52 -20.83
C VAL A 54 3.38 -13.77 -20.12
N ALA A 55 4.64 -14.04 -20.50
CA ALA A 55 5.79 -13.33 -19.94
C ALA A 55 5.76 -11.83 -20.27
N GLN A 56 5.40 -11.46 -21.50
CA GLN A 56 5.29 -10.06 -21.93
C GLN A 56 4.15 -9.32 -21.21
N LEU A 57 2.98 -9.96 -21.03
CA LEU A 57 1.87 -9.40 -20.24
C LEU A 57 2.23 -9.24 -18.75
N GLN A 58 2.92 -10.22 -18.18
CA GLN A 58 3.44 -10.11 -16.81
C GLN A 58 4.47 -8.98 -16.69
N GLN A 59 5.34 -8.79 -17.68
CA GLN A 59 6.32 -7.71 -17.72
C GLN A 59 5.67 -6.33 -17.81
N GLN A 60 4.63 -6.17 -18.65
CA GLN A 60 3.85 -4.93 -18.73
C GLN A 60 3.09 -4.61 -17.43
N ARG A 61 2.54 -5.63 -16.76
CA ARG A 61 1.91 -5.46 -15.43
C ARG A 61 2.92 -5.05 -14.36
N LYS A 62 4.11 -5.66 -14.33
CA LYS A 62 5.22 -5.23 -13.46
C LYS A 62 5.63 -3.78 -13.76
N ARG A 63 5.66 -3.39 -15.03
CA ARG A 63 6.00 -2.03 -15.50
C ARG A 63 5.02 -0.96 -15.01
N ARG A 64 3.71 -1.21 -15.07
CA ARG A 64 2.71 -0.25 -14.55
C ARG A 64 2.81 -0.04 -13.04
N ARG A 65 3.26 -1.05 -12.29
CA ARG A 65 3.49 -0.95 -10.83
C ARG A 65 4.75 -0.15 -10.46
N LEU A 66 5.68 0.04 -11.39
CA LEU A 66 6.97 0.69 -11.16
C LEU A 66 6.92 2.23 -11.17
N LEU A 67 5.95 2.86 -11.82
CA LEU A 67 5.82 4.32 -11.81
C LEU A 67 5.26 4.81 -10.47
N LYS A 68 6.14 4.89 -9.47
CA LYS A 68 5.83 5.54 -8.20
C LYS A 68 5.85 7.06 -8.36
N ASP A 69 4.98 7.73 -7.62
CA ASP A 69 5.05 9.18 -7.46
C ASP A 69 6.29 9.55 -6.64
N THR A 70 7.31 10.03 -7.33
CA THR A 70 8.60 10.44 -6.76
C THR A 70 8.64 11.92 -6.39
N ALA A 71 7.50 12.62 -6.46
CA ALA A 71 7.44 14.01 -6.09
C ALA A 71 7.79 14.21 -4.60
N VAL A 72 8.75 15.11 -4.34
CA VAL A 72 9.12 15.53 -2.99
C VAL A 72 8.04 16.47 -2.47
N ILE A 73 7.03 15.89 -1.84
CA ILE A 73 5.88 16.59 -1.26
C ILE A 73 5.91 16.45 0.26
N GLN A 74 5.31 17.42 0.96
CA GLN A 74 5.12 17.30 2.40
C GLN A 74 4.15 16.14 2.68
N ARG A 75 4.58 15.16 3.47
CA ARG A 75 3.79 14.00 3.87
C ARG A 75 3.51 14.01 5.37
N GLY A 76 2.36 13.47 5.77
CA GLY A 76 2.01 13.27 7.18
C GLY A 76 2.62 11.98 7.69
N ILE A 77 3.76 12.07 8.37
CA ILE A 77 4.49 10.88 8.85
C ILE A 77 3.80 10.27 10.09
N ILE A 78 3.27 11.11 10.98
CA ILE A 78 2.50 10.65 12.14
C ILE A 78 1.06 10.45 11.69
N ARG A 79 0.62 9.19 11.63
CA ARG A 79 -0.71 8.82 11.14
C ARG A 79 -1.49 8.09 12.22
N HIS A 80 -2.79 8.36 12.28
CA HIS A 80 -3.74 7.63 13.10
C HIS A 80 -4.77 7.02 12.15
N LEU A 81 -4.62 5.73 11.89
CA LEU A 81 -5.42 5.00 10.92
C LEU A 81 -6.39 4.05 11.64
N PHE A 82 -7.67 4.14 11.31
CA PHE A 82 -8.64 3.09 11.65
C PHE A 82 -8.91 2.20 10.43
N LEU A 83 -8.65 0.91 10.57
CA LEU A 83 -9.07 -0.12 9.62
C LEU A 83 -10.46 -0.60 10.01
N ILE A 84 -11.45 -0.33 9.18
CA ILE A 84 -12.83 -0.79 9.35
C ILE A 84 -13.03 -1.99 8.43
N ILE A 85 -13.42 -3.13 9.00
CA ILE A 85 -13.68 -4.36 8.26
C ILE A 85 -15.17 -4.67 8.32
N ASP A 86 -15.78 -4.82 7.15
CA ASP A 86 -17.12 -5.37 7.00
C ASP A 86 -17.13 -6.86 7.38
N LEU A 87 -17.99 -7.24 8.33
CA LEU A 87 -18.26 -8.62 8.75
C LEU A 87 -19.74 -8.97 8.54
N SER A 88 -20.41 -8.35 7.56
CA SER A 88 -21.78 -8.72 7.15
C SER A 88 -21.86 -10.06 6.45
N GLU A 89 -23.09 -10.55 6.24
CA GLU A 89 -23.36 -11.81 5.52
C GLU A 89 -22.79 -11.81 4.08
N ALA A 90 -22.70 -10.65 3.43
CA ALA A 90 -22.11 -10.49 2.10
C ALA A 90 -20.63 -10.94 2.02
N MET A 91 -19.94 -11.02 3.17
CA MET A 91 -18.54 -11.46 3.25
C MET A 91 -18.37 -12.99 3.21
N ASN A 92 -19.46 -13.75 3.34
CA ASN A 92 -19.45 -15.21 3.16
C ASN A 92 -19.45 -15.64 1.69
N GLU A 93 -19.67 -14.72 0.75
CA GLU A 93 -19.68 -15.03 -0.67
C GLU A 93 -18.31 -15.56 -1.13
N LYS A 94 -18.34 -16.53 -2.05
CA LYS A 94 -17.16 -17.23 -2.59
C LYS A 94 -16.65 -16.62 -3.88
N ASP A 95 -16.66 -15.30 -3.94
CA ASP A 95 -16.15 -14.52 -5.06
C ASP A 95 -14.61 -14.51 -5.09
N LEU A 96 -14.01 -14.42 -3.90
CA LEU A 96 -12.57 -14.54 -3.66
C LEU A 96 -12.28 -15.86 -2.95
N ARG A 97 -11.09 -16.44 -3.14
CA ARG A 97 -10.76 -17.76 -2.58
C ARG A 97 -10.09 -17.65 -1.20
N PRO A 98 -10.53 -18.43 -0.18
CA PRO A 98 -11.66 -19.37 -0.18
C PRO A 98 -13.05 -18.70 -0.04
N ASN A 99 -13.11 -17.54 0.60
CA ASN A 99 -14.26 -16.64 0.75
C ASN A 99 -13.71 -15.20 0.90
N ARG A 100 -14.58 -14.18 0.81
CA ARG A 100 -14.15 -12.78 0.95
C ARG A 100 -13.55 -12.48 2.32
N ILE A 101 -14.11 -13.05 3.39
CA ILE A 101 -13.64 -12.81 4.75
C ILE A 101 -12.24 -13.38 5.02
N ASP A 102 -11.97 -14.65 4.71
CA ASP A 102 -10.67 -15.25 5.05
C ASP A 102 -9.53 -14.58 4.27
N LEU A 103 -9.81 -14.19 3.00
CA LEU A 103 -8.85 -13.42 2.22
C LEU A 103 -8.63 -12.02 2.81
N THR A 104 -9.71 -11.34 3.21
CA THR A 104 -9.64 -10.02 3.84
C THR A 104 -8.85 -10.05 5.13
N ILE A 105 -9.05 -11.04 6.00
CA ILE A 105 -8.26 -11.21 7.23
C ILE A 105 -6.79 -11.50 6.91
N THR A 106 -6.52 -12.34 5.91
CA THR A 106 -5.15 -12.65 5.47
C THR A 106 -4.42 -11.39 4.98
N TYR A 107 -5.08 -10.59 4.15
CA TYR A 107 -4.51 -9.34 3.64
C TYR A 107 -4.45 -8.25 4.72
N ALA A 108 -5.42 -8.17 5.63
CA ALA A 108 -5.38 -7.26 6.77
C ALA A 108 -4.18 -7.53 7.67
N LYS A 109 -3.85 -8.80 7.96
CA LYS A 109 -2.64 -9.18 8.72
C LYS A 109 -1.36 -8.74 8.00
N GLN A 110 -1.25 -9.02 6.71
CA GLN A 110 -0.11 -8.59 5.90
C GLN A 110 0.01 -7.06 5.86
N PHE A 111 -1.13 -6.38 5.72
CA PHE A 111 -1.23 -4.93 5.73
C PHE A 111 -0.76 -4.34 7.07
N VAL A 112 -1.18 -4.89 8.21
CA VAL A 112 -0.74 -4.41 9.54
C VAL A 112 0.79 -4.51 9.66
N ILE A 113 1.37 -5.65 9.28
CA ILE A 113 2.83 -5.87 9.37
C ILE A 113 3.58 -4.87 8.47
N GLU A 114 3.19 -4.76 7.21
CA GLU A 114 3.82 -3.84 6.25
C GLU A 114 3.60 -2.36 6.64
N TYR A 115 2.42 -2.03 7.14
CA TYR A 115 2.08 -0.68 7.61
C TYR A 115 3.01 -0.23 8.73
N PHE A 116 3.26 -1.07 9.74
CA PHE A 116 4.16 -0.75 10.86
C PHE A 116 5.65 -0.83 10.49
N ASP A 117 6.02 -1.60 9.47
CA ASP A 117 7.41 -1.61 8.98
C ASP A 117 7.78 -0.27 8.32
N GLN A 118 6.91 0.22 7.43
CA GLN A 118 7.09 1.49 6.70
C GLN A 118 6.78 2.72 7.58
N ASN A 119 5.77 2.62 8.45
CA ASN A 119 5.28 3.70 9.31
C ASN A 119 5.34 3.33 10.80
N PRO A 120 6.54 3.17 11.41
CA PRO A 120 6.65 2.73 12.79
C PRO A 120 6.07 3.72 13.80
N ILE A 121 6.07 5.03 13.53
CA ILE A 121 5.55 6.04 14.48
C ILE A 121 4.03 6.26 14.36
N SER A 122 3.37 5.55 13.46
CA SER A 122 1.93 5.64 13.28
C SER A 122 1.20 4.74 14.24
N GLN A 123 -0.07 5.03 14.47
CA GLN A 123 -0.99 4.21 15.26
C GLN A 123 -2.03 3.60 14.33
N LEU A 124 -2.45 2.38 14.66
CA LEU A 124 -3.51 1.65 13.98
C LEU A 124 -4.57 1.24 14.99
N GLY A 125 -5.83 1.24 14.60
CA GLY A 125 -6.94 0.66 15.35
C GLY A 125 -7.84 -0.13 14.40
N ILE A 126 -8.49 -1.17 14.90
CA ILE A 126 -9.37 -2.03 14.09
C ILE A 126 -10.79 -1.95 14.63
N ILE A 127 -11.73 -1.65 13.73
CA ILE A 127 -13.17 -1.65 13.96
C ILE A 127 -13.79 -2.68 13.02
N VAL A 128 -14.79 -3.40 13.50
CA VAL A 128 -15.61 -4.28 12.68
C VAL A 128 -17.04 -3.80 12.68
N THR A 129 -17.75 -4.11 11.61
CA THR A 129 -19.19 -3.84 11.53
C THR A 129 -19.96 -5.09 11.12
N ARG A 130 -20.96 -5.43 11.93
CA ARG A 130 -21.89 -6.56 11.75
C ARG A 130 -23.19 -6.25 12.48
N ASP A 131 -24.28 -6.89 12.08
CA ASP A 131 -25.60 -6.76 12.73
C ASP A 131 -26.08 -5.30 12.94
N GLY A 132 -25.72 -4.39 12.03
CA GLY A 132 -26.05 -2.96 12.11
C GLY A 132 -25.26 -2.18 13.18
N ILE A 133 -24.28 -2.80 13.82
CA ILE A 133 -23.47 -2.23 14.91
C ILE A 133 -22.01 -2.13 14.46
N ALA A 134 -21.26 -1.22 15.10
CA ALA A 134 -19.82 -1.15 14.98
C ALA A 134 -19.15 -1.47 16.33
N GLU A 135 -18.21 -2.39 16.31
CA GLU A 135 -17.46 -2.85 17.48
C GLU A 135 -15.97 -2.56 17.28
N LYS A 136 -15.32 -2.00 18.29
CA LYS A 136 -13.88 -1.73 18.25
C LYS A 136 -13.13 -2.95 18.78
N LEU A 137 -12.42 -3.65 17.90
CA LEU A 137 -11.61 -4.81 18.26
C LEU A 137 -10.31 -4.41 18.95
N THR A 138 -9.66 -3.35 18.45
CA THR A 138 -8.42 -2.84 19.03
C THR A 138 -8.45 -1.33 19.12
N GLU A 139 -7.92 -0.82 20.23
CA GLU A 139 -7.66 0.61 20.42
C GLU A 139 -6.55 1.10 19.48
N LEU A 140 -6.44 2.41 19.30
CA LEU A 140 -5.31 3.02 18.60
C LEU A 140 -4.01 2.67 19.34
N SER A 141 -3.19 1.82 18.73
CA SER A 141 -1.95 1.34 19.31
C SER A 141 -0.82 1.32 18.27
N GLY A 142 0.42 1.28 18.75
CA GLY A 142 1.61 1.12 17.92
C GLY A 142 2.11 -0.33 17.81
N ASN A 143 1.41 -1.29 18.42
CA ASN A 143 1.89 -2.66 18.54
C ASN A 143 1.23 -3.59 17.49
N PRO A 144 1.97 -4.09 16.49
CA PRO A 144 1.41 -4.96 15.47
C PRO A 144 0.87 -6.28 16.02
N THR A 145 1.45 -6.83 17.11
CA THR A 145 1.04 -8.15 17.62
C THR A 145 -0.37 -8.13 18.16
N ASP A 146 -0.77 -7.04 18.80
CA ASP A 146 -2.10 -6.91 19.41
C ASP A 146 -3.18 -6.86 18.33
N HIS A 147 -2.89 -6.20 17.21
CA HIS A 147 -3.77 -6.16 16.05
C HIS A 147 -3.84 -7.51 15.32
N VAL A 148 -2.71 -8.20 15.13
CA VAL A 148 -2.69 -9.50 14.45
C VAL A 148 -3.41 -10.57 15.27
N THR A 149 -3.21 -10.60 16.59
CA THR A 149 -3.89 -11.53 17.50
C THR A 149 -5.40 -11.26 17.58
N ALA A 150 -5.81 -9.99 17.55
CA ALA A 150 -7.22 -9.63 17.47
C ALA A 150 -7.90 -10.13 16.18
N LEU A 151 -7.19 -10.09 15.05
CA LEU A 151 -7.64 -10.63 13.75
C LEU A 151 -7.64 -12.17 13.69
N GLU A 152 -6.96 -12.85 14.60
CA GLU A 152 -6.93 -14.33 14.69
C GLU A 152 -8.08 -14.92 15.50
N THR A 153 -8.70 -14.11 16.35
CA THR A 153 -9.74 -14.57 17.25
C THR A 153 -11.00 -14.93 16.45
N ARG A 154 -11.44 -16.19 16.51
CA ARG A 154 -12.56 -16.72 15.72
C ARG A 154 -13.86 -15.90 15.84
N ASN A 155 -14.20 -15.42 17.03
CA ASN A 155 -15.38 -14.58 17.26
C ASN A 155 -15.37 -13.27 16.47
N ASN A 156 -14.18 -12.81 16.08
CA ASN A 156 -13.96 -11.59 15.30
C ASN A 156 -13.91 -11.86 13.79
N VAL A 157 -14.18 -13.11 13.37
CA VAL A 157 -14.21 -13.56 11.98
C VAL A 157 -15.61 -14.06 11.59
N GLU A 158 -16.48 -14.31 12.57
CA GLU A 158 -17.87 -14.68 12.31
C GLU A 158 -18.65 -13.50 11.71
N THR A 159 -19.19 -13.75 10.53
CA THR A 159 -19.94 -12.78 9.73
C THR A 159 -21.44 -12.95 9.92
N SER A 160 -22.18 -11.86 10.15
CA SER A 160 -23.63 -11.89 10.33
C SER A 160 -24.27 -10.52 10.08
N GLY A 161 -25.56 -10.54 9.69
CA GLY A 161 -26.36 -9.35 9.49
C GLY A 161 -25.80 -8.40 8.43
N GLU A 162 -26.13 -7.12 8.60
CA GLU A 162 -25.79 -6.02 7.68
C GLU A 162 -24.73 -5.09 8.30
N PRO A 163 -23.92 -4.38 7.50
CA PRO A 163 -22.95 -3.42 8.03
C PRO A 163 -23.61 -2.07 8.35
N SER A 164 -22.97 -1.28 9.21
CA SER A 164 -23.33 0.12 9.48
C SER A 164 -22.10 1.02 9.38
N LEU A 165 -22.02 1.74 8.26
CA LEU A 165 -20.96 2.72 8.00
C LEU A 165 -21.02 3.88 8.98
N GLN A 166 -22.21 4.40 9.30
CA GLN A 166 -22.37 5.55 10.17
C GLN A 166 -21.86 5.25 11.58
N ASN A 167 -22.21 4.09 12.15
CA ASN A 167 -21.76 3.71 13.48
C ASN A 167 -20.24 3.52 13.51
N ALA A 168 -19.67 2.88 12.48
CA ALA A 168 -18.24 2.65 12.38
C ALA A 168 -17.45 3.97 12.25
N LEU A 169 -17.93 4.90 11.41
CA LEU A 169 -17.34 6.23 11.23
C LEU A 169 -17.45 7.09 12.50
N ASN A 170 -18.58 7.04 13.20
CA ASN A 170 -18.76 7.76 14.47
C ASN A 170 -17.84 7.22 15.57
N LEU A 171 -17.64 5.90 15.63
CA LEU A 171 -16.74 5.25 16.58
C LEU A 171 -15.27 5.60 16.30
N ALA A 172 -14.87 5.56 15.03
CA ALA A 172 -13.55 6.00 14.57
C ALA A 172 -13.32 7.49 14.90
N ARG A 173 -14.29 8.35 14.57
CA ARG A 173 -14.24 9.80 14.87
C ARG A 173 -14.05 10.05 16.36
N SER A 174 -14.88 9.43 17.19
CA SER A 174 -14.86 9.62 18.65
C SER A 174 -13.50 9.25 19.25
N SER A 175 -12.88 8.19 18.73
CA SER A 175 -11.54 7.76 19.16
C SER A 175 -10.43 8.71 18.68
N MET A 176 -10.63 9.42 17.56
CA MET A 176 -9.68 10.39 17.00
C MET A 176 -9.88 11.84 17.48
N ILE A 177 -10.81 12.12 18.40
CA ILE A 177 -11.03 13.49 18.92
C ILE A 177 -9.78 14.01 19.63
N ASN A 178 -9.16 13.16 20.46
CA ASN A 178 -7.99 13.51 21.26
C ASN A 178 -6.67 13.47 20.48
N VAL A 179 -6.72 13.03 19.21
CA VAL A 179 -5.54 12.98 18.35
C VAL A 179 -5.08 14.41 18.04
N PRO A 180 -3.79 14.73 18.28
CA PRO A 180 -3.24 16.04 17.99
C PRO A 180 -3.39 16.45 16.52
N SER A 181 -3.52 17.77 16.28
CA SER A 181 -3.72 18.32 14.92
C SER A 181 -2.54 18.13 13.96
N HIS A 182 -1.37 17.73 14.46
CA HIS A 182 -0.20 17.46 13.62
C HIS A 182 -0.19 16.04 13.04
N GLY A 183 -0.99 15.12 13.57
CA GLY A 183 -1.18 13.79 13.02
C GLY A 183 -2.25 13.79 11.93
N SER A 184 -2.08 12.97 10.90
CA SER A 184 -3.17 12.72 9.95
C SER A 184 -4.21 11.80 10.60
N LYS A 185 -5.49 12.11 10.36
CA LYS A 185 -6.63 11.30 10.78
C LYS A 185 -7.15 10.56 9.56
N GLU A 186 -7.05 9.25 9.58
CA GLU A 186 -7.31 8.41 8.41
C GLU A 186 -8.21 7.24 8.78
N VAL A 187 -9.09 6.86 7.85
CA VAL A 187 -9.95 5.70 7.96
C VAL A 187 -9.83 4.92 6.64
N LEU A 188 -9.57 3.62 6.74
CA LEU A 188 -9.54 2.69 5.62
C LEU A 188 -10.66 1.67 5.83
N ILE A 189 -11.62 1.62 4.91
CA ILE A 189 -12.78 0.73 5.00
C ILE A 189 -12.65 -0.36 3.96
N VAL A 190 -12.71 -1.63 4.38
CA VAL A 190 -12.97 -2.75 3.47
C VAL A 190 -14.47 -3.01 3.52
N PHE A 191 -15.15 -2.76 2.41
CA PHE A 191 -16.61 -2.82 2.31
C PHE A 191 -17.03 -3.91 1.33
N GLY A 192 -17.68 -4.95 1.83
CA GLY A 192 -18.11 -6.10 1.04
C GLY A 192 -19.56 -6.02 0.59
N ALA A 193 -20.44 -5.51 1.44
CA ALA A 193 -21.85 -5.36 1.13
C ALA A 193 -22.11 -4.28 0.06
N LEU A 194 -23.31 -4.32 -0.51
CA LEU A 194 -23.83 -3.26 -1.39
C LEU A 194 -24.78 -2.30 -0.64
N THR A 195 -25.19 -2.70 0.56
CA THR A 195 -26.13 -2.00 1.43
C THR A 195 -25.44 -1.64 2.74
N THR A 196 -25.87 -0.54 3.35
CA THR A 196 -25.50 -0.14 4.71
C THR A 196 -26.77 0.16 5.49
N CYS A 197 -26.86 -0.32 6.71
CA CYS A 197 -28.00 -0.12 7.60
C CYS A 197 -27.62 0.90 8.68
N ASP A 198 -27.84 2.17 8.36
CA ASP A 198 -27.50 3.28 9.24
C ASP A 198 -28.74 3.88 9.92
N PRO A 199 -28.65 4.27 11.21
CA PRO A 199 -29.80 4.72 11.98
C PRO A 199 -30.28 6.14 11.62
N THR A 200 -29.39 6.99 11.11
CA THR A 200 -29.68 8.40 10.78
C THR A 200 -29.05 8.77 9.44
N ASP A 201 -29.20 10.03 9.00
CA ASP A 201 -28.61 10.51 7.75
C ASP A 201 -27.06 10.47 7.83
N ILE A 202 -26.47 9.66 6.98
CA ILE A 202 -25.01 9.52 6.85
C ILE A 202 -24.36 10.79 6.29
N HIS A 203 -25.07 11.60 5.49
CA HIS A 203 -24.52 12.83 4.91
C HIS A 203 -24.09 13.85 5.98
N ASP A 204 -24.81 13.91 7.11
CA ASP A 204 -24.41 14.71 8.27
C ASP A 204 -23.09 14.22 8.88
N THR A 205 -22.90 12.90 8.92
CA THR A 205 -21.65 12.29 9.39
C THR A 205 -20.52 12.61 8.44
N VAL A 206 -20.76 12.58 7.12
CA VAL A 206 -19.77 12.97 6.10
C VAL A 206 -19.35 14.43 6.26
N ASN A 207 -20.32 15.34 6.48
CA ASN A 207 -20.05 16.76 6.70
C ASN A 207 -19.20 16.99 7.97
N LEU A 208 -19.47 16.21 9.02
CA LEU A 208 -18.71 16.28 10.27
C LEU A 208 -17.27 15.78 10.11
N LEU A 209 -17.07 14.66 9.41
CA LEU A 209 -15.73 14.15 9.07
C LEU A 209 -14.93 15.15 8.24
N GLN A 210 -15.57 15.79 7.27
CA GLN A 210 -14.95 16.84 6.45
C GLN A 210 -14.51 18.03 7.31
N LYS A 211 -15.33 18.47 8.27
CA LYS A 211 -15.01 19.55 9.20
C LYS A 211 -13.81 19.22 10.08
N GLU A 212 -13.69 17.98 10.52
CA GLU A 212 -12.58 17.48 11.35
C GLU A 212 -11.34 17.07 10.54
N ASN A 213 -11.37 17.20 9.21
CA ASN A 213 -10.31 16.81 8.26
C ASN A 213 -9.92 15.33 8.38
N VAL A 214 -10.89 14.44 8.60
CA VAL A 214 -10.67 12.99 8.54
C VAL A 214 -10.71 12.56 7.08
N ARG A 215 -9.67 11.85 6.62
CA ARG A 215 -9.60 11.27 5.28
C ARG A 215 -10.12 9.83 5.31
N VAL A 216 -11.07 9.50 4.43
CA VAL A 216 -11.64 8.15 4.34
C VAL A 216 -11.32 7.53 2.99
N ASN A 217 -10.58 6.43 2.99
CA ASN A 217 -10.33 5.59 1.82
C ASN A 217 -11.20 4.33 1.93
N ILE A 218 -11.78 3.88 0.83
CA ILE A 218 -12.67 2.70 0.82
C ILE A 218 -12.19 1.74 -0.27
N VAL A 219 -12.15 0.45 0.06
CA VAL A 219 -11.93 -0.66 -0.86
C VAL A 219 -13.22 -1.46 -0.91
N GLY A 220 -13.95 -1.35 -2.02
CA GLY A 220 -15.19 -2.09 -2.27
C GLY A 220 -14.91 -3.45 -2.91
N LEU A 221 -15.50 -4.53 -2.41
CA LEU A 221 -15.26 -5.87 -2.94
C LEU A 221 -16.12 -6.25 -4.14
N ALA A 222 -17.36 -5.75 -4.22
CA ALA A 222 -18.33 -6.16 -5.24
C ALA A 222 -18.54 -5.05 -6.28
N ALA A 223 -19.44 -4.12 -5.99
CA ALA A 223 -19.79 -3.03 -6.90
C ALA A 223 -19.57 -1.67 -6.27
N GLU A 224 -19.66 -0.66 -7.12
CA GLU A 224 -19.64 0.73 -6.71
C GLU A 224 -20.91 1.10 -5.91
N VAL A 225 -20.73 1.63 -4.71
CA VAL A 225 -21.81 2.24 -3.93
C VAL A 225 -21.68 3.77 -3.97
N GLN A 226 -22.73 4.44 -4.43
CA GLN A 226 -22.75 5.90 -4.62
C GLN A 226 -22.36 6.67 -3.35
N ILE A 227 -22.85 6.24 -2.18
CA ILE A 227 -22.56 6.93 -0.91
C ILE A 227 -21.08 6.81 -0.53
N CYS A 228 -20.44 5.68 -0.82
CA CYS A 228 -19.02 5.45 -0.59
C CYS A 228 -18.17 6.37 -1.49
N ARG A 229 -18.56 6.54 -2.77
CA ARG A 229 -17.88 7.47 -3.67
C ARG A 229 -18.04 8.93 -3.21
N GLU A 230 -19.24 9.34 -2.81
CA GLU A 230 -19.47 10.68 -2.28
C GLU A 230 -18.64 10.95 -1.00
N LEU A 231 -18.61 9.98 -0.08
CA LEU A 231 -17.82 10.02 1.15
C LEU A 231 -16.32 10.20 0.88
N CYS A 232 -15.74 9.39 -0.01
CA CYS A 232 -14.32 9.52 -0.38
C CYS A 232 -14.03 10.87 -1.05
N ASN A 233 -14.88 11.33 -1.97
CA ASN A 233 -14.71 12.61 -2.66
C ASN A 233 -14.77 13.79 -1.68
N LYS A 234 -15.73 13.80 -0.75
CA LYS A 234 -15.87 14.87 0.26
C LYS A 234 -14.72 14.89 1.28
N THR A 235 -14.21 13.73 1.65
CA THR A 235 -13.11 13.57 2.62
C THR A 235 -11.71 13.55 1.99
N LYS A 236 -11.61 13.73 0.66
CA LYS A 236 -10.36 13.71 -0.11
C LYS A 236 -9.60 12.38 0.00
N GLY A 237 -10.33 11.28 0.12
CA GLY A 237 -9.78 9.94 0.04
C GLY A 237 -9.98 9.31 -1.33
N THR A 238 -9.71 8.02 -1.41
CA THR A 238 -9.81 7.21 -2.63
C THR A 238 -10.85 6.12 -2.46
N TYR A 239 -11.59 5.81 -3.54
CA TYR A 239 -12.49 4.66 -3.59
C TYR A 239 -12.05 3.74 -4.71
N GLY A 240 -11.63 2.53 -4.36
CA GLY A 240 -11.22 1.50 -5.31
C GLY A 240 -12.16 0.30 -5.26
N ILE A 241 -12.42 -0.30 -6.41
CA ILE A 241 -13.26 -1.50 -6.54
C ILE A 241 -12.35 -2.67 -6.91
N VAL A 242 -12.48 -3.76 -6.17
CA VAL A 242 -11.70 -4.97 -6.38
C VAL A 242 -12.17 -5.67 -7.65
N LEU A 243 -11.20 -6.13 -8.45
CA LEU A 243 -11.45 -6.91 -9.67
C LEU A 243 -10.95 -8.35 -9.53
N ASN A 244 -9.84 -8.52 -8.82
CA ASN A 244 -9.22 -9.81 -8.55
C ASN A 244 -8.38 -9.72 -7.26
N GLU A 245 -7.89 -10.86 -6.80
CA GLU A 245 -7.10 -10.96 -5.56
C GLU A 245 -5.83 -10.07 -5.58
N ALA A 246 -5.15 -9.98 -6.73
CA ALA A 246 -3.96 -9.14 -6.88
C ALA A 246 -4.28 -7.64 -6.79
N HIS A 247 -5.37 -7.21 -7.44
CA HIS A 247 -5.83 -5.82 -7.41
C HIS A 247 -6.34 -5.45 -6.02
N TYR A 248 -6.98 -6.39 -5.31
CA TYR A 248 -7.38 -6.19 -3.92
C TYR A 248 -6.17 -5.85 -3.05
N LYS A 249 -5.11 -6.66 -3.15
CA LYS A 249 -3.87 -6.42 -2.43
C LYS A 249 -3.26 -5.07 -2.80
N ASP A 250 -3.21 -4.74 -4.09
CA ASP A 250 -2.68 -3.45 -4.56
C ASP A 250 -3.47 -2.26 -3.97
N LEU A 251 -4.81 -2.29 -3.99
CA LEU A 251 -5.66 -1.24 -3.43
C LEU A 251 -5.50 -1.08 -1.92
N LEU A 252 -5.41 -2.19 -1.18
CA LEU A 252 -5.19 -2.15 0.26
C LEU A 252 -3.81 -1.58 0.60
N PHE A 253 -2.79 -1.95 -0.18
CA PHE A 253 -1.40 -1.55 0.06
C PHE A 253 -1.10 -0.12 -0.42
N ASP A 254 -1.91 0.43 -1.33
CA ASP A 254 -1.82 1.85 -1.73
C ASP A 254 -2.11 2.80 -0.55
N ALA A 255 -2.78 2.32 0.51
CA ALA A 255 -2.97 3.09 1.74
C ALA A 255 -1.74 3.09 2.67
N ILE A 256 -0.70 2.31 2.40
CA ILE A 256 0.50 2.19 3.26
C ILE A 256 1.40 3.44 3.17
N PRO A 257 1.72 3.99 1.99
CA PRO A 257 2.50 5.22 1.92
C PRO A 257 1.75 6.40 2.57
N PRO A 258 2.45 7.28 3.32
CA PRO A 258 1.82 8.42 3.96
C PRO A 258 1.27 9.39 2.90
N PRO A 259 0.03 9.87 3.07
CA PRO A 259 -0.59 10.74 2.09
C PRO A 259 0.07 12.12 2.01
N ALA A 260 -0.04 12.74 0.84
CA ALA A 260 0.36 14.12 0.61
C ALA A 260 -0.50 15.08 1.46
N ILE A 261 0.16 15.98 2.19
CA ILE A 261 -0.52 17.06 2.92
C ILE A 261 -0.83 18.19 1.93
N ALA A 262 -2.08 18.66 1.93
CA ALA A 262 -2.45 19.83 1.15
C ALA A 262 -1.68 21.08 1.65
N PRO A 263 -1.07 21.88 0.77
CA PRO A 263 -0.14 22.95 1.13
C PRO A 263 -0.76 24.12 1.91
N ALA A 264 -2.09 24.17 2.03
CA ALA A 264 -2.80 25.37 2.43
C ALA A 264 -3.01 25.55 3.95
N LYS A 265 -2.70 24.56 4.81
CA LYS A 265 -3.16 24.63 6.22
C LYS A 265 -2.20 24.22 7.35
N ASN A 266 -1.05 23.61 7.08
CA ASN A 266 -0.20 23.13 8.17
C ASN A 266 0.95 24.08 8.48
N ARG A 267 0.82 24.84 9.57
CA ARG A 267 1.97 25.38 10.30
C ARG A 267 2.79 24.17 10.75
N SER A 268 4.08 24.13 10.41
CA SER A 268 5.01 23.09 10.87
C SER A 268 5.03 23.07 12.39
N ASN A 269 4.30 22.14 13.00
CA ASN A 269 4.26 21.97 14.44
C ASN A 269 5.45 21.10 14.86
N LEU A 270 6.31 21.67 15.71
CA LEU A 270 7.42 20.93 16.31
C LEU A 270 6.86 20.06 17.45
N VAL A 271 7.03 18.75 17.34
CA VAL A 271 6.64 17.79 18.38
C VAL A 271 7.87 17.40 19.17
N MET A 272 7.78 17.45 20.50
CA MET A 272 8.84 16.92 21.36
C MET A 272 8.78 15.40 21.40
N MET A 273 9.88 14.74 21.05
CA MET A 273 10.03 13.28 21.13
C MET A 273 11.12 12.88 22.12
N GLY A 274 10.94 11.73 22.76
CA GLY A 274 11.93 11.12 23.65
C GLY A 274 12.67 9.98 22.97
N PHE A 275 14.00 9.96 23.09
CA PHE A 275 14.84 8.84 22.65
C PHE A 275 15.32 8.05 23.87
N PRO A 276 14.55 7.07 24.36
CA PRO A 276 14.93 6.32 25.53
C PRO A 276 16.07 5.35 25.24
N ARG A 277 16.88 5.07 26.25
CA ARG A 277 17.95 4.06 26.18
C ARG A 277 17.41 2.72 26.67
N LYS A 278 17.77 1.64 25.98
CA LYS A 278 17.52 0.28 26.44
C LYS A 278 18.44 -0.02 27.62
N GLN A 279 17.87 -0.35 28.77
CA GLN A 279 18.60 -0.69 29.98
C GLN A 279 18.16 -2.06 30.48
N ARG A 280 19.15 -2.83 30.97
CA ARG A 280 18.93 -4.07 31.71
C ARG A 280 19.20 -3.80 33.18
N GLU A 281 18.24 -4.13 34.01
CA GLU A 281 18.34 -4.01 35.47
C GLU A 281 18.60 -5.39 36.08
N ASN A 282 19.31 -5.42 37.20
CA ASN A 282 19.65 -6.66 37.90
C ASN A 282 18.43 -7.27 38.62
N GLN A 283 17.46 -6.43 38.99
CA GLN A 283 16.21 -6.83 39.62
C GLN A 283 15.05 -6.52 38.67
N ALA A 284 14.00 -7.35 38.72
CA ALA A 284 12.81 -7.08 37.92
C ALA A 284 12.04 -5.91 38.55
N THR A 285 11.84 -4.84 37.79
CA THR A 285 11.01 -3.70 38.17
C THR A 285 9.73 -3.67 37.34
N PHE A 286 8.74 -2.86 37.73
CA PHE A 286 7.49 -2.77 36.98
C PHE A 286 7.66 -1.98 35.68
N CYS A 287 7.09 -2.51 34.60
CA CYS A 287 6.82 -1.75 33.39
C CYS A 287 5.55 -0.92 33.59
N VAL A 288 5.56 0.36 33.21
CA VAL A 288 4.40 1.23 33.36
C VAL A 288 3.22 0.80 32.46
N CYS A 289 3.52 0.31 31.26
CA CYS A 289 2.49 -0.03 30.26
C CYS A 289 1.53 -1.13 30.74
N HIS A 290 2.07 -2.16 31.38
CA HIS A 290 1.32 -3.39 31.70
C HIS A 290 1.35 -3.74 33.19
N SER A 291 2.07 -2.99 34.02
CA SER A 291 2.36 -3.33 35.42
C SER A 291 2.93 -4.74 35.59
N LYS A 292 3.66 -5.23 34.58
CA LYS A 292 4.36 -6.53 34.59
C LYS A 292 5.82 -6.33 35.00
N LEU A 293 6.35 -7.27 35.77
CA LEU A 293 7.75 -7.31 36.16
C LEU A 293 8.61 -7.67 34.95
N THR A 294 9.51 -6.78 34.56
CA THR A 294 10.48 -7.02 33.49
C THR A 294 11.90 -6.66 33.95
N THR A 295 12.91 -7.35 33.46
CA THR A 295 14.32 -7.03 33.76
C THR A 295 14.95 -6.11 32.70
N VAL A 296 14.31 -6.01 31.54
CA VAL A 296 14.75 -5.17 30.42
C VAL A 296 13.63 -4.20 30.07
N GLY A 297 14.00 -2.97 29.75
CA GLY A 297 13.07 -1.97 29.25
C GLY A 297 13.78 -0.73 28.73
N TYR A 298 12.98 0.22 28.26
CA TYR A 298 13.38 1.53 27.80
C TYR A 298 13.06 2.56 28.87
N ILE A 299 14.05 3.38 29.24
CA ILE A 299 13.87 4.40 30.27
C ILE A 299 13.50 5.73 29.63
N CYS A 300 12.34 6.26 29.98
CA CYS A 300 11.86 7.55 29.50
C CYS A 300 12.83 8.67 29.92
N PRO A 301 13.29 9.53 28.99
CA PRO A 301 14.26 10.58 29.31
C PRO A 301 13.69 11.70 30.19
N ARG A 302 12.35 11.86 30.25
CA ARG A 302 11.68 12.92 31.01
C ARG A 302 11.36 12.51 32.45
N CYS A 303 10.60 11.43 32.62
CA CYS A 303 10.12 10.98 33.93
C CYS A 303 10.87 9.76 34.49
N ARG A 304 11.81 9.19 33.72
CA ARG A 304 12.56 7.97 34.07
C ARG A 304 11.71 6.72 34.31
N SER A 305 10.45 6.74 33.86
CA SER A 305 9.60 5.55 33.88
C SER A 305 10.14 4.49 32.91
N LYS A 306 9.93 3.22 33.26
CA LYS A 306 10.31 2.10 32.41
C LYS A 306 9.14 1.64 31.53
N VAL A 307 9.42 1.52 30.24
CA VAL A 307 8.50 1.10 29.18
C VAL A 307 9.05 -0.16 28.52
N CYS A 308 8.21 -1.13 28.17
CA CYS A 308 8.68 -2.41 27.62
C CYS A 308 9.04 -2.33 26.13
N GLU A 309 8.28 -1.58 25.35
CA GLU A 309 8.34 -1.59 23.89
C GLU A 309 8.32 -0.18 23.31
N LEU A 310 8.88 -0.05 22.12
CA LEU A 310 8.89 1.18 21.33
C LEU A 310 8.38 0.86 19.93
N PRO A 311 7.75 1.83 19.25
CA PRO A 311 7.39 3.15 19.74
C PRO A 311 6.13 3.14 20.61
N SER A 312 6.08 4.03 21.60
CA SER A 312 4.94 4.12 22.53
C SER A 312 4.90 5.50 23.20
N ASP A 313 3.72 5.90 23.66
CA ASP A 313 3.57 7.09 24.49
C ASP A 313 3.82 6.73 25.96
N CYS A 314 4.53 7.59 26.69
CA CYS A 314 4.81 7.36 28.10
C CYS A 314 3.59 7.67 28.97
N ASP A 315 2.98 6.67 29.61
CA ASP A 315 1.76 6.86 30.43
C ASP A 315 1.93 7.79 31.64
N VAL A 316 3.16 8.08 32.07
CA VAL A 316 3.42 9.00 33.19
C VAL A 316 3.49 10.45 32.74
N CYS A 317 4.10 10.73 31.58
CA CYS A 317 4.41 12.11 31.17
C CYS A 317 3.90 12.52 29.78
N GLY A 318 3.24 11.61 29.07
CA GLY A 318 2.67 11.82 27.72
C GLY A 318 3.70 12.09 26.63
N LEU A 319 4.99 11.84 26.88
CA LEU A 319 6.04 12.02 25.87
C LEU A 319 6.07 10.81 24.94
N THR A 320 5.97 11.04 23.63
CA THR A 320 6.13 10.00 22.61
C THR A 320 7.58 9.51 22.59
N LEU A 321 7.77 8.22 22.82
CA LEU A 321 9.06 7.55 22.88
C LEU A 321 9.32 6.80 21.57
N VAL A 322 10.43 7.15 20.91
CA VAL A 322 10.79 6.61 19.60
C VAL A 322 12.28 6.25 19.58
N SER A 323 12.64 5.24 18.79
CA SER A 323 14.05 4.91 18.53
C SER A 323 14.53 5.59 17.24
N SER A 324 15.80 5.96 17.16
CA SER A 324 16.37 6.52 15.92
C SER A 324 16.16 5.62 14.69
N PRO A 325 16.28 4.27 14.79
CA PRO A 325 15.95 3.37 13.70
C PRO A 325 14.50 3.48 13.19
N HIS A 326 13.52 3.74 14.07
CA HIS A 326 12.13 3.88 13.66
C HIS A 326 11.92 5.11 12.78
N LEU A 327 12.53 6.25 13.13
CA LEU A 327 12.47 7.44 12.28
C LEU A 327 13.20 7.23 10.94
N ALA A 328 14.30 6.49 10.96
CA ALA A 328 15.06 6.18 9.75
C ALA A 328 14.26 5.32 8.75
N ARG A 329 13.40 4.41 9.23
CA ARG A 329 12.54 3.60 8.34
C ARG A 329 11.60 4.47 7.53
N SER A 330 10.96 5.47 8.09
CA SER A 330 10.05 6.36 7.34
C SER A 330 10.77 7.38 6.43
N TYR A 331 12.10 7.42 6.41
CA TYR A 331 12.87 8.40 5.65
C TYR A 331 12.69 8.27 4.13
N HIS A 332 12.45 7.05 3.64
CA HIS A 332 12.27 6.78 2.21
C HIS A 332 10.99 7.43 1.63
N HIS A 333 9.99 7.71 2.46
CA HIS A 333 8.80 8.46 2.04
C HIS A 333 9.09 9.95 1.81
N LEU A 334 10.09 10.51 2.50
CA LEU A 334 10.47 11.92 2.38
C LEU A 334 11.38 12.16 1.17
N PHE A 335 12.27 11.21 0.90
CA PHE A 335 13.24 11.28 -0.18
C PHE A 335 13.17 10.00 -1.01
N PRO A 336 12.11 9.82 -1.81
CA PRO A 336 11.99 8.67 -2.68
C PRO A 336 13.12 8.65 -3.72
N VAL A 337 13.51 7.45 -4.14
CA VAL A 337 14.40 7.27 -5.28
C VAL A 337 13.62 7.66 -6.54
N GLU A 338 14.26 8.43 -7.43
CA GLU A 338 13.70 8.77 -8.73
C GLU A 338 13.63 7.52 -9.62
N ASN A 339 12.52 7.36 -10.32
CA ASN A 339 12.31 6.25 -11.26
C ASN A 339 13.44 6.23 -12.28
N PHE A 340 13.95 5.05 -12.61
CA PHE A 340 15.05 4.93 -13.57
C PHE A 340 14.53 5.05 -15.01
N ASP A 341 15.33 5.71 -15.85
CA ASP A 341 15.03 5.93 -17.25
C ASP A 341 15.35 4.67 -18.07
N GLU A 342 14.39 4.21 -18.87
CA GLU A 342 14.58 3.06 -19.76
C GLU A 342 15.48 3.44 -20.95
N ILE A 343 16.62 2.75 -21.10
CA ILE A 343 17.52 2.92 -22.23
C ILE A 343 17.04 2.00 -23.35
N ARG A 344 16.61 2.60 -24.47
CA ARG A 344 16.41 1.88 -25.74
C ARG A 344 17.77 1.70 -26.43
N SER A 345 18.07 0.46 -26.86
CA SER A 345 19.34 -0.20 -27.27
C SER A 345 20.48 0.61 -27.94
N SER A 346 20.26 1.86 -28.32
CA SER A 346 21.23 2.74 -29.00
C SER A 346 22.29 3.40 -28.10
N ASN A 347 22.09 3.45 -26.78
CA ASN A 347 22.93 4.25 -25.85
C ASN A 347 23.48 3.43 -24.65
N VAL A 348 23.86 2.18 -24.87
CA VAL A 348 24.39 1.29 -23.82
C VAL A 348 25.82 1.66 -23.46
N LYS A 349 26.09 2.04 -22.21
CA LYS A 349 27.44 2.37 -21.72
C LYS A 349 28.10 1.21 -20.97
N SER A 350 27.31 0.34 -20.35
CA SER A 350 27.79 -0.79 -19.55
C SER A 350 27.40 -2.12 -20.18
N MET A 351 28.27 -3.11 -20.07
CA MET A 351 27.94 -4.50 -20.46
C MET A 351 27.32 -5.31 -19.32
N HIS A 352 27.31 -4.77 -18.09
CA HIS A 352 26.85 -5.48 -16.91
C HIS A 352 26.01 -4.55 -16.02
N CYS A 353 25.04 -5.11 -15.31
CA CYS A 353 24.30 -4.39 -14.28
C CYS A 353 25.25 -3.94 -13.16
N PHE A 354 25.17 -2.67 -12.75
CA PHE A 354 26.02 -2.12 -11.70
C PHE A 354 25.87 -2.84 -10.34
N SER A 355 24.67 -3.34 -10.03
CA SER A 355 24.38 -3.93 -8.71
C SER A 355 24.64 -5.43 -8.65
N CYS A 356 24.11 -6.20 -9.59
CA CYS A 356 24.21 -7.67 -9.57
C CYS A 356 25.31 -8.23 -10.49
N LEU A 357 25.97 -7.39 -11.30
CA LEU A 357 27.01 -7.77 -12.26
C LEU A 357 26.55 -8.77 -13.34
N ILE A 358 25.25 -9.02 -13.46
CA ILE A 358 24.69 -9.83 -14.54
C ILE A 358 24.92 -9.10 -15.87
N PRO A 359 25.46 -9.78 -16.90
CA PRO A 359 25.66 -9.18 -18.21
C PRO A 359 24.32 -8.84 -18.86
N PHE A 360 24.27 -7.72 -19.56
CA PHE A 360 23.11 -7.39 -20.40
C PHE A 360 23.22 -8.13 -21.73
N ASP A 361 22.14 -8.81 -22.13
CA ASP A 361 22.11 -9.49 -23.42
C ASP A 361 22.15 -8.48 -24.57
N LYS A 362 23.18 -8.62 -25.43
CA LYS A 362 23.29 -7.87 -26.68
C LYS A 362 22.59 -8.64 -27.79
N THR A 363 21.26 -8.60 -27.85
CA THR A 363 20.54 -9.23 -28.95
C THR A 363 19.39 -8.37 -29.45
N ASP A 364 19.73 -7.36 -30.25
CA ASP A 364 18.86 -6.80 -31.29
C ASP A 364 19.48 -7.14 -32.66
N THR A 365 19.52 -8.43 -32.99
CA THR A 365 19.53 -8.90 -34.40
C THR A 365 18.83 -10.25 -34.47
N GLY A 366 17.50 -10.23 -34.59
CA GLY A 366 16.72 -11.12 -35.47
C GLY A 366 16.77 -12.65 -35.36
N THR A 367 17.48 -13.26 -34.42
CA THR A 367 17.51 -14.73 -34.31
C THR A 367 17.45 -15.17 -32.85
N ILE A 368 16.26 -15.63 -32.45
CA ILE A 368 15.98 -16.25 -31.17
C ILE A 368 16.63 -17.63 -31.18
N THR A 369 17.87 -17.76 -30.72
CA THR A 369 18.42 -19.07 -30.35
C THR A 369 17.98 -19.42 -28.94
N THR A 370 17.16 -20.45 -28.88
CA THR A 370 16.51 -21.07 -27.73
C THR A 370 17.52 -21.81 -26.85
N THR A 371 18.20 -21.09 -25.96
CA THR A 371 18.83 -21.72 -24.78
C THR A 371 18.75 -20.82 -23.55
N ALA A 372 17.85 -21.22 -22.64
CA ALA A 372 17.79 -20.86 -21.22
C ALA A 372 17.54 -19.37 -20.86
N ALA A 373 16.28 -19.06 -20.54
CA ALA A 373 15.88 -18.13 -19.47
C ALA A 373 16.57 -16.74 -19.41
N SER A 374 16.98 -16.18 -20.55
CA SER A 374 17.36 -14.79 -20.65
C SER A 374 16.11 -13.92 -20.70
N THR A 375 15.67 -13.51 -19.51
CA THR A 375 14.91 -12.28 -19.29
C THR A 375 15.33 -11.22 -20.31
N SER A 376 14.42 -10.82 -21.20
CA SER A 376 14.48 -9.57 -21.97
C SER A 376 14.51 -8.40 -20.98
N SER A 377 15.67 -8.23 -20.35
CA SER A 377 15.90 -7.31 -19.25
C SER A 377 16.11 -5.94 -19.86
N GLY A 378 15.05 -5.14 -19.86
CA GLY A 378 15.17 -3.71 -20.13
C GLY A 378 16.31 -3.13 -19.29
N GLN A 379 17.12 -2.28 -19.92
CA GLN A 379 18.21 -1.58 -19.24
C GLN A 379 17.68 -0.27 -18.67
N TYR A 380 17.94 -0.04 -17.39
CA TYR A 380 17.44 1.13 -16.67
C TYR A 380 18.61 1.98 -16.18
N SER A 381 18.53 3.29 -16.40
CA SER A 381 19.56 4.24 -15.98
C SER A 381 19.06 5.13 -14.84
N CYS A 382 19.85 5.25 -13.78
CA CYS A 382 19.54 6.21 -12.74
C CYS A 382 19.82 7.65 -13.22
N PRO A 383 18.87 8.60 -13.13
CA PRO A 383 19.06 9.96 -13.62
C PRO A 383 20.19 10.73 -12.91
N LYS A 384 20.46 10.42 -11.64
CA LYS A 384 21.49 11.08 -10.82
C LYS A 384 22.90 10.57 -11.10
N CYS A 385 23.10 9.25 -10.96
CA CYS A 385 24.42 8.65 -11.07
C CYS A 385 24.76 8.13 -12.46
N LYS A 386 23.77 8.05 -13.36
CA LYS A 386 23.87 7.55 -14.74
C LYS A 386 24.44 6.13 -14.86
N GLN A 387 24.35 5.35 -13.78
CA GLN A 387 24.69 3.92 -13.78
C GLN A 387 23.52 3.09 -14.29
N GLU A 388 23.82 1.96 -14.89
CA GLU A 388 22.87 1.07 -15.55
C GLU A 388 22.54 -0.14 -14.66
N PHE A 389 21.25 -0.47 -14.58
CA PHE A 389 20.67 -1.52 -13.75
C PHE A 389 19.78 -2.43 -14.59
N CYS A 390 19.68 -3.71 -14.22
CA CYS A 390 18.67 -4.61 -14.77
C CYS A 390 17.30 -4.39 -14.10
N MET A 391 16.24 -4.90 -14.72
CA MET A 391 14.87 -4.81 -14.21
C MET A 391 14.71 -5.30 -12.76
N ASP A 392 15.31 -6.43 -12.40
CA ASP A 392 15.16 -6.97 -11.04
C ASP A 392 15.87 -6.09 -10.00
N CYS A 393 17.01 -5.50 -10.36
CA CYS A 393 17.69 -4.54 -9.51
C CYS A 393 16.91 -3.23 -9.38
N ASP A 394 16.25 -2.79 -10.46
CA ASP A 394 15.37 -1.62 -10.44
C ASP A 394 14.19 -1.83 -9.47
N ILE A 395 13.50 -2.98 -9.58
CA ILE A 395 12.43 -3.37 -8.66
C ILE A 395 12.95 -3.42 -7.22
N PHE A 396 14.06 -4.10 -6.98
CA PHE A 396 14.64 -4.24 -5.64
C PHE A 396 15.02 -2.88 -5.02
N VAL A 397 15.56 -1.95 -5.83
CA VAL A 397 15.90 -0.60 -5.40
C VAL A 397 14.64 0.20 -5.00
N HIS A 398 13.55 0.08 -5.76
CA HIS A 398 12.33 0.86 -5.53
C HIS A 398 11.38 0.25 -4.50
N GLU A 399 11.43 -1.07 -4.27
CA GLU A 399 10.54 -1.77 -3.33
C GLU A 399 11.17 -2.06 -1.96
N VAL A 400 12.47 -2.40 -1.91
CA VAL A 400 13.09 -2.89 -0.67
C VAL A 400 14.19 -1.96 -0.18
N LEU A 401 15.15 -1.63 -1.04
CA LEU A 401 16.35 -0.91 -0.61
C LEU A 401 16.10 0.59 -0.40
N HIS A 402 15.16 1.15 -1.18
CA HIS A 402 14.82 2.58 -1.25
C HIS A 402 16.02 3.52 -1.38
N ASN A 403 17.12 3.02 -1.93
CA ASN A 403 18.37 3.75 -2.11
C ASN A 403 19.07 3.23 -3.37
N CYS A 404 19.53 4.13 -4.23
CA CYS A 404 20.31 3.74 -5.41
C CYS A 404 21.77 3.45 -5.02
N PRO A 405 22.29 2.21 -5.20
CA PRO A 405 23.68 1.86 -4.85
C PRO A 405 24.72 2.73 -5.58
N GLY A 406 24.44 3.11 -6.83
CA GLY A 406 25.32 3.96 -7.64
C GLY A 406 25.48 5.36 -7.04
N CYS A 407 24.38 5.97 -6.58
CA CYS A 407 24.42 7.29 -5.94
C CYS A 407 25.24 7.28 -4.66
N TRP A 408 25.10 6.25 -3.83
CA TRP A 408 25.85 6.09 -2.58
C TRP A 408 27.35 5.87 -2.82
N SER A 409 27.71 5.07 -3.82
CA SER A 409 29.10 4.83 -4.21
C SER A 409 29.79 6.12 -4.70
N ILE A 410 29.12 6.92 -5.54
CA ILE A 410 29.69 8.15 -6.10
C ILE A 410 29.74 9.28 -5.06
N ALA A 411 28.73 9.39 -4.17
CA ALA A 411 28.72 10.38 -3.10
C ALA A 411 29.93 10.21 -2.15
N SER A 412 30.32 8.96 -1.85
CA SER A 412 31.50 8.66 -1.02
C SER A 412 32.82 9.15 -1.66
N LYS A 413 32.95 9.05 -2.99
CA LYS A 413 34.13 9.53 -3.74
C LYS A 413 34.24 11.05 -3.76
N SER A 414 33.09 11.75 -3.79
CA SER A 414 33.04 13.22 -3.72
C SER A 414 33.47 13.76 -2.35
N GLN A 415 33.06 13.13 -1.25
CA GLN A 415 33.46 13.58 0.10
C GLN A 415 34.95 13.37 0.39
N ASN A 416 35.58 12.35 -0.19
CA ASN A 416 37.02 12.13 -0.03
C ASN A 416 37.89 13.10 -0.86
N LYS A 417 37.37 13.69 -1.94
CA LYS A 417 38.09 14.72 -2.70
C LYS A 417 38.18 16.07 -1.99
N ASN A 418 37.29 16.34 -1.04
CA ASN A 418 37.30 17.57 -0.24
C ASN A 418 38.10 17.44 1.07
N LYS A 419 38.79 16.32 1.29
CA LYS A 419 39.66 16.06 2.45
C LYS A 419 41.15 15.92 2.11
N THR A 420 41.51 16.23 0.87
CA THR A 420 42.89 16.40 0.39
C THR A 420 43.00 17.78 -0.21
#